data_AF-A0A183I5P3-F1
#
_entry.id   AF-A0A183I5P3-F1
#
_cell.length_a   1.000
_cell.length_b   1.000
_cell.length_c   1.000
_cell.angle_alpha   90.00
_cell.angle_beta   90.00
_cell.angle_gamma   90.00
#
_symmetry.space_group_name_H-M   'P 1'
#
loop_
_entity.id
_entity.type
_entity.pdbx_description
1 polymer ?
#
loop_
_entity_poly.entity_id
_entity_poly.type
_entity_poly.pdbx_seq_one_letter_code
_entity_poly.pdbx_strand_id
1 'polypeptide(L)'
;MLLLPAPRSNGSITFPTFDYYLFNVIWNVPSEKCKALTDTNLLENNSIIVNDGHKFLGNAIVVFYEEHFGLYPYYRSYSDTKLAVNGGIPQRANISAHLSVVRNNISKHIPDPNFNGLAVIDYE
;
A
#
# COMPACT_ATOMS: atom_id res chain seq x y z
N MET A 1 5.14 -22.37 13.37
CA MET A 1 5.97 -23.57 13.14
C MET A 1 6.84 -23.29 11.92
N LEU A 2 8.12 -22.96 12.11
CA LEU A 2 9.06 -22.77 10.99
C LEU A 2 9.66 -24.13 10.64
N LEU A 3 9.59 -24.52 9.38
CA LEU A 3 10.37 -25.62 8.82
C LEU A 3 11.51 -25.00 7.99
N LEU A 4 12.74 -25.19 8.44
CA LEU A 4 13.93 -24.91 7.63
C LEU A 4 14.34 -26.20 6.91
N PRO A 5 14.64 -26.17 5.60
CA PRO A 5 15.15 -27.33 4.90
C PRO A 5 16.64 -27.55 5.26
N ALA A 6 17.01 -28.82 5.43
CA ALA A 6 18.38 -29.25 5.65
C ALA A 6 19.16 -29.36 4.33
N PRO A 7 20.48 -29.06 4.28
CA PRO A 7 21.26 -29.27 3.07
C PRO A 7 21.98 -30.63 3.10
N ARG A 8 21.87 -31.38 1.99
CA ARG A 8 23.01 -32.07 1.33
C ARG A 8 22.56 -32.89 0.12
N SER A 9 23.19 -32.66 -1.03
CA SER A 9 24.17 -33.61 -1.60
C SER A 9 24.90 -32.98 -2.79
N ASN A 10 26.14 -33.43 -2.98
CA ASN A 10 27.12 -32.94 -3.94
C ASN A 10 26.67 -33.19 -5.39
N GLY A 11 26.46 -32.11 -6.13
CA GLY A 11 26.35 -32.11 -7.58
C GLY A 11 26.47 -30.68 -8.09
N SER A 12 27.39 -30.43 -9.01
CA SER A 12 27.54 -29.15 -9.70
C SER A 12 26.33 -28.93 -10.61
N ILE A 13 25.25 -28.41 -10.02
CA ILE A 13 24.09 -27.87 -10.71
C ILE A 13 24.23 -26.35 -10.60
N THR A 14 24.40 -25.67 -11.74
CA THR A 14 24.20 -24.22 -11.79
C THR A 14 22.72 -23.96 -11.59
N PHE A 15 22.35 -23.57 -10.38
CA PHE A 15 20.99 -23.10 -10.08
C PHE A 15 20.76 -21.76 -10.79
N PRO A 16 19.54 -21.47 -11.27
CA PRO A 16 19.17 -20.08 -11.51
C PRO A 16 19.48 -19.33 -10.23
N THR A 17 20.08 -18.15 -10.33
CA THR A 17 20.21 -17.25 -9.18
C THR A 17 18.79 -17.00 -8.67
N PHE A 18 18.39 -17.74 -7.64
CA PHE A 18 17.18 -17.44 -6.90
C PHE A 18 17.38 -16.03 -6.38
N ASP A 19 16.58 -15.08 -6.87
CA ASP A 19 16.51 -13.76 -6.26
C ASP A 19 16.18 -13.98 -4.78
N TYR A 20 17.14 -13.64 -3.92
CA TYR A 20 17.14 -13.91 -2.49
C TYR A 20 16.18 -13.00 -1.71
N TYR A 21 14.99 -12.73 -2.25
CA TYR A 21 13.92 -12.08 -1.51
C TYR A 21 12.67 -12.95 -1.50
N LEU A 22 12.74 -14.08 -0.79
CA LEU A 22 11.56 -14.90 -0.45
C LEU A 22 10.54 -14.14 0.41
N PHE A 23 10.94 -12.99 0.98
CA PHE A 23 10.08 -12.14 1.81
C PHE A 23 10.50 -10.68 1.71
N ASN A 24 9.59 -9.82 1.25
CA ASN A 24 9.79 -8.37 1.19
C ASN A 24 9.16 -7.70 2.41
N VAL A 25 9.89 -6.75 3.01
CA VAL A 25 9.37 -5.86 4.05
C VAL A 25 9.25 -4.46 3.46
N ILE A 26 8.05 -3.90 3.48
CA ILE A 26 7.77 -2.56 2.94
C ILE A 26 7.40 -1.63 4.10
N TRP A 27 8.00 -0.44 4.11
CA TRP A 27 7.77 0.57 5.13
C TRP A 27 6.58 1.47 4.78
N ASN A 28 5.51 1.39 5.56
CA ASN A 28 4.29 2.20 5.38
C ASN A 28 4.01 3.14 6.56
N VAL A 29 5.06 3.77 7.10
CA VAL A 29 4.94 4.75 8.19
C VAL A 29 5.19 6.16 7.61
N PRO A 30 4.42 7.20 7.99
CA PRO A 30 4.57 8.57 7.47
C PRO A 30 5.83 9.27 8.03
N SER A 31 7.00 8.73 7.72
CA SER A 31 8.29 9.15 8.28
C SER A 31 8.95 10.33 7.54
N GLU A 32 8.36 10.84 6.46
CA GLU A 32 8.89 11.98 5.68
C GLU A 32 9.28 13.17 6.57
N LYS A 33 8.41 13.53 7.53
CA LYS A 33 8.64 14.65 8.47
C LYS A 33 9.79 14.38 9.45
N CYS A 34 10.10 13.11 9.70
CA CYS A 34 11.12 12.68 10.65
C CYS A 34 12.48 12.44 9.98
N LYS A 35 12.56 12.52 8.64
CA LYS A 35 13.80 12.24 7.90
C LYS A 35 14.98 13.07 8.41
N ALA A 36 14.77 14.33 8.77
CA ALA A 36 15.82 15.21 9.30
C ALA A 36 16.30 14.85 10.72
N LEU A 37 15.57 14.00 11.45
CA LEU A 37 15.81 13.68 12.86
C LEU A 37 16.42 12.29 13.06
N THR A 38 16.56 11.50 12.00
CA THR A 38 16.99 10.10 12.06
C THR A 38 18.10 9.83 11.06
N ASP A 39 18.90 8.80 11.31
CA ASP A 39 19.84 8.28 10.31
C ASP A 39 19.05 7.79 9.10
N THR A 40 19.14 8.54 7.99
CA THR A 40 18.23 8.41 6.85
C THR A 40 18.37 7.11 6.09
N ASN A 41 19.35 6.27 6.43
CA ASN A 41 19.65 5.05 5.71
C ASN A 41 19.43 3.79 6.56
N LEU A 42 18.95 3.90 7.80
CA LEU A 42 18.77 2.73 8.67
C LEU A 42 17.81 1.69 8.05
N LEU A 43 16.73 2.12 7.41
CA LEU A 43 15.72 1.22 6.86
C LEU A 43 16.26 0.48 5.63
N GLU A 44 16.83 1.23 4.70
CA GLU A 44 17.41 0.74 3.46
C GLU A 44 18.58 -0.21 3.74
N ASN A 45 19.43 0.13 4.72
CA ASN A 45 20.54 -0.73 5.17
C ASN A 45 20.06 -2.07 5.75
N ASN A 46 18.81 -2.17 6.20
CA ASN A 46 18.20 -3.39 6.71
C ASN A 46 17.29 -4.08 5.68
N SER A 47 17.48 -3.80 4.38
CA SER A 47 16.69 -4.39 3.28
C SER A 47 15.18 -4.14 3.40
N ILE A 48 14.78 -3.05 4.06
CA ILE A 48 13.40 -2.60 4.08
C ILE A 48 13.19 -1.72 2.85
N ILE A 49 12.15 -2.02 2.07
CA ILE A 49 11.76 -1.23 0.91
C ILE A 49 11.02 0.02 1.40
N VAL A 50 11.52 1.20 1.04
CA VAL A 50 10.98 2.50 1.44
C VAL A 50 10.65 3.30 0.18
N ASN A 51 9.57 4.09 0.25
CA ASN A 51 9.29 5.09 -0.79
C ASN A 51 10.42 6.13 -0.88
N ASP A 52 10.67 6.62 -2.09
CA ASP A 52 11.64 7.68 -2.34
C ASP A 52 11.38 8.90 -1.45
N GLY A 53 12.43 9.33 -0.75
CA GLY A 53 12.32 10.47 0.17
C GLY A 53 11.48 10.19 1.43
N HIS A 54 11.15 8.93 1.73
CA HIS A 54 10.25 8.52 2.82
C HIS A 54 8.83 9.09 2.68
N LYS A 55 8.43 9.44 1.45
CA LYS A 55 7.07 9.90 1.17
C LYS A 55 6.07 8.84 1.61
N PHE A 56 4.96 9.27 2.20
CA PHE A 56 3.93 8.33 2.61
C PHE A 56 3.26 7.62 1.42
N LEU A 57 3.12 8.32 0.29
CA LEU A 57 2.67 7.76 -0.99
C LEU A 57 3.81 7.88 -1.99
N GLY A 58 4.24 6.77 -2.58
CA GLY A 58 5.41 6.75 -3.45
C GLY A 58 5.52 5.51 -4.33
N ASN A 59 6.73 5.26 -4.81
CA ASN A 59 7.08 4.22 -5.78
C ASN A 59 7.00 2.79 -5.24
N ALA A 60 7.18 2.57 -3.94
CA ALA A 60 7.13 1.25 -3.32
C ALA A 60 5.72 0.89 -2.82
N ILE A 61 5.05 1.84 -2.17
CA ILE A 61 3.70 1.65 -1.63
C ILE A 61 2.88 2.94 -1.68
N VAL A 62 1.60 2.77 -2.01
CA VAL A 62 0.56 3.80 -1.92
C VAL A 62 -0.63 3.20 -1.18
N VAL A 63 -1.11 3.87 -0.14
CA VAL A 63 -2.31 3.47 0.61
C VAL A 63 -3.42 4.48 0.40
N PHE A 64 -4.60 3.97 0.09
CA PHE A 64 -5.80 4.73 -0.18
C PHE A 64 -6.84 4.47 0.92
N TYR A 65 -6.98 5.42 1.84
CA TYR A 65 -7.99 5.35 2.90
C TYR A 65 -9.39 5.69 2.39
N GLU A 66 -10.41 5.04 2.94
CA GLU A 66 -11.83 5.24 2.63
C GLU A 66 -12.28 6.70 2.63
N GLU A 67 -11.76 7.51 3.56
CA GLU A 67 -12.13 8.92 3.70
C GLU A 67 -11.76 9.75 2.46
N HIS A 68 -10.81 9.28 1.66
CA HIS A 68 -10.18 10.05 0.58
C HIS A 68 -10.11 9.31 -0.76
N PHE A 69 -10.60 8.07 -0.84
CA PHE A 69 -10.55 7.26 -2.03
C PHE A 69 -11.94 6.94 -2.58
N GLY A 70 -12.29 7.60 -3.68
CA GLY A 70 -13.61 7.49 -4.28
C GLY A 70 -14.69 8.22 -3.47
N LEU A 71 -15.92 7.77 -3.64
CA LEU A 71 -17.08 8.19 -2.85
C LEU A 71 -17.59 6.98 -2.07
N TYR A 72 -16.80 6.49 -1.12
CA TYR A 72 -17.16 5.34 -0.30
C TYR A 72 -18.44 5.66 0.52
N PRO A 73 -19.47 4.80 0.50
CA PRO A 73 -20.69 5.01 1.27
C PRO A 73 -20.55 4.51 2.70
N TYR A 74 -20.84 5.37 3.67
CA TYR A 74 -20.78 5.03 5.09
C TYR A 74 -21.73 5.90 5.91
N TYR A 75 -21.97 5.51 7.16
CA TYR A 75 -22.68 6.34 8.13
C TYR A 75 -21.67 6.98 9.09
N ARG A 76 -21.71 8.31 9.25
CA ARG A 76 -20.85 8.98 10.26
C ARG A 76 -21.19 8.57 11.70
N SER A 77 -22.42 8.12 11.93
CA SER A 77 -22.86 7.54 13.19
C SER A 77 -23.83 6.39 12.91
N TYR A 78 -23.56 5.21 13.46
CA TYR A 78 -24.41 4.04 13.33
C TYR A 78 -25.80 4.23 13.98
N SER A 79 -25.95 5.19 14.88
CA SER A 79 -27.22 5.47 15.56
C SER A 79 -28.13 6.46 14.82
N ASP A 80 -27.64 7.16 13.80
CA ASP A 80 -28.42 8.15 13.04
C ASP A 80 -28.32 7.93 11.53
N THR A 81 -29.37 7.33 10.97
CA THR A 81 -29.48 7.06 9.53
C THR A 81 -29.53 8.31 8.66
N LYS A 82 -29.77 9.50 9.24
CA LYS A 82 -29.72 10.77 8.49
C LYS A 82 -28.29 11.23 8.20
N LEU A 83 -27.30 10.65 8.89
CA LEU A 83 -25.88 10.95 8.70
C LEU A 83 -25.21 10.04 7.65
N ALA A 84 -26.01 9.57 6.69
CA ALA A 84 -25.53 8.81 5.53
C ALA A 84 -24.65 9.69 4.63
N VAL A 85 -23.43 9.24 4.36
CA VAL A 85 -22.53 9.84 3.37
C VAL A 85 -22.54 8.96 2.12
N ASN A 86 -22.63 9.58 0.93
CA ASN A 86 -22.69 8.88 -0.36
C ASN A 86 -23.77 7.79 -0.45
N GLY A 87 -24.88 7.94 0.29
CA GLY A 87 -25.97 6.96 0.34
C GLY A 87 -25.91 5.97 1.50
N GLY A 88 -24.83 5.99 2.29
CA GLY A 88 -24.66 5.22 3.53
C GLY A 88 -24.33 3.74 3.33
N ILE A 89 -24.90 3.11 2.30
CA ILE A 89 -24.65 1.72 1.92
C ILE A 89 -24.39 1.59 0.41
N PRO A 90 -23.67 0.55 -0.05
CA PRO A 90 -23.33 0.36 -1.46
C PRO A 90 -24.53 0.35 -2.42
N GLN A 91 -25.68 -0.19 -2.00
CA GLN A 91 -26.89 -0.30 -2.83
C GLN A 91 -27.50 1.07 -3.16
N ARG A 92 -27.15 2.10 -2.39
CA ARG A 92 -27.66 3.48 -2.56
C ARG A 92 -26.58 4.44 -3.08
N ALA A 93 -25.38 3.94 -3.34
CA ALA A 93 -24.27 4.74 -3.83
C ALA A 93 -24.36 4.95 -5.35
N ASN A 94 -23.92 6.12 -5.81
CA ASN A 94 -23.75 6.37 -7.24
C ASN A 94 -22.39 5.83 -7.70
N ILE A 95 -22.39 4.62 -8.25
CA ILE A 95 -21.16 3.93 -8.67
C ILE A 95 -20.39 4.68 -9.75
N SER A 96 -21.08 5.32 -10.70
CA SER A 96 -20.42 6.08 -11.78
C SER A 96 -19.66 7.29 -11.22
N ALA A 97 -20.27 8.00 -10.26
CA ALA A 97 -19.61 9.11 -9.58
C ALA A 97 -18.42 8.63 -8.73
N HIS A 98 -18.59 7.54 -7.97
CA HIS A 98 -17.52 6.92 -7.20
C HIS A 98 -16.31 6.56 -8.08
N LEU A 99 -16.54 5.85 -9.19
CA LEU A 99 -15.46 5.43 -10.11
C LEU A 99 -14.77 6.62 -10.80
N SER A 100 -15.50 7.72 -11.05
CA SER A 100 -14.90 8.95 -11.57
C SER A 100 -13.90 9.54 -10.57
N VAL A 101 -14.25 9.58 -9.28
CA VAL A 101 -13.37 10.08 -8.22
C VAL A 101 -12.20 9.12 -7.99
N VAL A 102 -12.44 7.81 -7.95
CA VAL A 102 -11.38 6.78 -7.86
C VAL A 102 -10.35 6.95 -8.97
N ARG A 103 -10.77 7.10 -10.24
CA ARG A 103 -9.85 7.31 -11.37
C ARG A 103 -8.97 8.55 -11.16
N ASN A 104 -9.56 9.65 -10.66
CA ASN A 104 -8.81 10.86 -10.35
C ASN A 104 -7.84 10.65 -9.18
N ASN A 105 -8.26 9.96 -8.11
CA ASN A 105 -7.39 9.65 -6.98
C ASN A 105 -6.20 8.79 -7.37
N ILE A 106 -6.42 7.75 -8.19
CA ILE A 106 -5.34 6.90 -8.73
C ILE A 106 -4.40 7.76 -9.57
N SER A 107 -4.92 8.50 -10.55
CA SER A 107 -4.07 9.32 -11.44
C SER A 107 -3.25 10.37 -10.69
N LYS A 108 -3.78 10.89 -9.57
CA LYS A 108 -3.09 11.87 -8.73
C LYS A 108 -1.96 11.25 -7.91
N HIS A 109 -2.17 10.07 -7.31
CA HIS A 109 -1.22 9.49 -6.34
C HIS A 109 -0.33 8.41 -6.95
N ILE A 110 -0.73 7.82 -8.07
CA ILE A 110 0.03 6.87 -8.90
C ILE A 110 0.08 7.44 -10.32
N PRO A 111 0.90 8.47 -10.57
CA PRO A 111 0.98 9.12 -11.88
C PRO A 111 1.76 8.28 -12.91
N ASP A 112 2.60 7.35 -12.47
CA ASP A 112 3.35 6.45 -13.35
C ASP A 112 2.45 5.31 -13.85
N PRO A 113 2.17 5.21 -15.16
CA PRO A 113 1.37 4.11 -15.71
C PRO A 113 2.06 2.74 -15.60
N ASN A 114 3.37 2.70 -15.34
CA ASN A 114 4.15 1.48 -15.13
C ASN A 114 4.40 1.18 -13.65
N PHE A 115 3.66 1.82 -12.75
CA PHE A 115 3.78 1.57 -11.32
C PHE A 115 3.69 0.07 -11.00
N ASN A 116 4.72 -0.43 -10.34
CA ASN A 116 4.89 -1.85 -9.97
C ASN A 116 5.01 -2.06 -8.46
N GLY A 117 4.77 -1.01 -7.66
CA GLY A 117 4.70 -1.08 -6.20
C GLY A 117 3.35 -1.62 -5.71
N LEU A 118 3.17 -1.61 -4.38
CA LEU A 118 1.94 -2.06 -3.75
C LEU A 118 0.92 -0.91 -3.67
N ALA A 119 -0.28 -1.11 -4.23
CA ALA A 119 -1.42 -0.23 -4.02
C ALA A 119 -2.41 -0.90 -3.06
N VAL A 120 -2.60 -0.32 -1.87
CA VAL A 120 -3.51 -0.83 -0.84
C VAL A 120 -4.75 0.04 -0.79
N ILE A 121 -5.92 -0.57 -0.83
CA ILE A 121 -7.19 0.11 -0.57
C ILE A 121 -7.62 -0.29 0.84
N ASP A 122 -7.80 0.72 1.69
CA ASP A 122 -8.11 0.55 3.10
C ASP A 122 -9.52 1.08 3.38
N TYR A 123 -10.50 0.18 3.25
CA TYR A 123 -11.93 0.41 3.47
C TYR A 123 -12.37 -0.42 4.68
N GLU A 124 -12.90 0.24 5.71
CA GLU A 124 -13.33 -0.38 6.98
C GLU A 124 -14.81 -0.03 7.29
#